data_AF-A0A7C4F6K7-F1
#
_entry.id   AF-A0A7C4F6K7-F1
#
_cell.length_a   1.000
_cell.length_b   1.000
_cell.length_c   1.000
_cell.angle_alpha   90.00
_cell.angle_beta   90.00
_cell.angle_gamma   90.00
#
_symmetry.space_group_name_H-M   'P 1'
#
loop_
_entity.id
_entity.type
_entity.pdbx_description
1 polymer ?
#
loop_
_entity_poly.entity_id
_entity_poly.type
_entity_poly.pdbx_seq_one_letter_code
_entity_poly.pdbx_strand_id
1 'polypeptide(L)'
;MQLLAKVKFDLRDPDEFYFAKKEIDTLLGTETRTVPTIAVLFKERPFNLLDDEVIHIMSRLVYMGAGQGFLAEAQNIDLLSIVKRATFFREIYVIFEAHSDESVLEELEKTGISVKTGQLKDKKNDINPFTQIYIKELESGNKLITIRCFPFQTLFEYVTEVKKLPDVVFRRRNNEAWAPYFKEKEDGIEKGINEMLAHLKWGYYRCPHFGLGKEHIGDFIDWASTDLRKPFLHYLHKYKGKGDPRISRALINLLKVKEGDTILDPFMGSGAFIADASTMGINAVGVEILNIGQLISAVKCNLGINLEELRRSIIEMFEYIDSALFEQHIKSDWIELKEKIRKNAGDSSGYKRIEPYLGEIFSLKSFIEKIKSEEVRKFLLVLLSQQIVDYAEKSRTGDFVSSFISYVEDRYLVLYSTRKLAEILGVNLNAGNIRIFRGDATNMAMIKDNLIDGIVTSPPYFDALDYIGNNKMSILILGIDEDLSWESTKEFYEPKYRKGSNQDTLPLTVYENYFTINLPESSMHLIELLRKSRRIYKARVVENYLKMMKLSFEECYRVLKKDRYYLMVISKRHSWIVNGKEEIIETSPVLADLGRSAGFKLVYVIEHGLSKADEGKIGVEDILVFQK
;
A
#
# COMPACT_ATOMS: atom_id res chain seq x y z
N MET A 1 -10.75 6.15 30.79
CA MET A 1 -10.76 7.07 29.63
C MET A 1 -11.74 6.56 28.58
N GLN A 2 -12.35 7.44 27.79
CA GLN A 2 -13.14 7.05 26.61
C GLN A 2 -12.42 7.45 25.32
N LEU A 3 -12.31 6.51 24.38
CA LEU A 3 -11.75 6.73 23.05
C LEU A 3 -12.83 6.71 22.00
N LEU A 4 -12.85 7.71 21.12
CA LEU A 4 -13.66 7.76 19.91
C LEU A 4 -12.75 7.78 18.68
N ALA A 5 -12.77 6.72 17.88
CA ALA A 5 -12.10 6.65 16.59
C ALA A 5 -13.09 7.00 15.47
N LYS A 6 -12.94 8.19 14.87
CA LYS A 6 -13.82 8.70 13.81
C LYS A 6 -13.32 8.27 12.44
N VAL A 7 -14.20 7.66 11.65
CA VAL A 7 -13.86 7.13 10.31
C VAL A 7 -13.67 8.24 9.26
N LYS A 8 -12.95 7.94 8.17
CA LYS A 8 -12.57 8.92 7.12
C LYS A 8 -13.09 8.65 5.70
N PHE A 9 -14.04 7.75 5.51
CA PHE A 9 -14.49 7.32 4.17
C PHE A 9 -16.00 7.19 4.11
N ASP A 10 -16.52 7.14 2.88
CA ASP A 10 -17.95 7.10 2.58
C ASP A 10 -18.55 5.72 2.90
N LEU A 11 -19.35 5.66 3.95
CA LEU A 11 -19.86 4.44 4.59
C LEU A 11 -21.02 3.79 3.83
N ARG A 12 -21.22 4.16 2.56
CA ARG A 12 -22.07 3.44 1.62
C ARG A 12 -21.43 2.13 1.13
N ASP A 13 -20.15 1.91 1.43
CA ASP A 13 -19.49 0.62 1.38
C ASP A 13 -19.31 0.07 2.82
N PRO A 14 -20.19 -0.83 3.29
CA PRO A 14 -20.18 -1.29 4.67
C PRO A 14 -18.96 -2.15 5.01
N ASP A 15 -18.25 -2.70 4.03
CA ASP A 15 -17.17 -3.65 4.28
C ASP A 15 -15.91 -2.99 4.82
N GLU A 16 -15.54 -1.80 4.31
CA GLU A 16 -14.45 -0.99 4.89
C GLU A 16 -14.77 -0.60 6.34
N PHE A 17 -16.05 -0.40 6.69
CA PHE A 17 -16.44 -0.06 8.06
C PHE A 17 -16.22 -1.24 9.02
N TYR A 18 -16.63 -2.45 8.65
CA TYR A 18 -16.38 -3.64 9.47
C TYR A 18 -14.88 -3.96 9.60
N PHE A 19 -14.12 -3.71 8.53
CA PHE A 19 -12.68 -3.89 8.55
C PHE A 19 -11.98 -2.86 9.46
N ALA A 20 -12.40 -1.59 9.41
CA ALA A 20 -11.96 -0.55 10.31
C ALA A 20 -12.22 -0.91 11.78
N LYS A 21 -13.37 -1.53 12.09
CA LYS A 21 -13.66 -2.04 13.43
C LYS A 21 -12.62 -3.06 13.89
N LYS A 22 -12.32 -4.06 13.05
CA LYS A 22 -11.30 -5.08 13.37
C LYS A 22 -9.91 -4.47 13.56
N GLU A 23 -9.54 -3.46 12.77
CA GLU A 23 -8.29 -2.73 12.95
C GLU A 23 -8.23 -2.07 14.33
N ILE A 24 -9.23 -1.26 14.70
CA ILE A 24 -9.19 -0.51 15.96
C ILE A 24 -9.31 -1.43 17.17
N ASP A 25 -10.14 -2.49 17.10
CA ASP A 25 -10.25 -3.50 18.15
C ASP A 25 -8.88 -4.18 18.39
N THR A 26 -8.13 -4.45 17.31
CA THR A 26 -6.80 -5.05 17.39
C THR A 26 -5.77 -4.09 17.98
N LEU A 27 -5.78 -2.82 17.58
CA LEU A 27 -4.86 -1.80 18.09
C LEU A 27 -5.11 -1.48 19.57
N LEU A 28 -6.38 -1.52 20.02
CA LEU A 28 -6.75 -1.31 21.42
C LEU A 28 -6.60 -2.57 22.28
N GLY A 29 -6.68 -3.75 21.69
CA GLY A 29 -6.75 -5.01 22.43
C GLY A 29 -8.08 -5.24 23.15
N THR A 30 -9.14 -4.52 22.76
CA THR A 30 -10.50 -4.68 23.30
C THR A 30 -11.53 -4.40 22.21
N GLU A 31 -12.74 -4.95 22.35
CA GLU A 31 -13.84 -4.68 21.42
C GLU A 31 -14.35 -3.24 21.57
N THR A 32 -14.68 -2.63 20.44
CA THR A 32 -15.31 -1.32 20.37
C THR A 32 -16.82 -1.41 20.11
N ARG A 33 -17.56 -0.43 20.62
CA ARG A 33 -18.96 -0.17 20.30
C ARG A 33 -19.05 0.70 19.03
N THR A 34 -19.80 0.25 18.03
CA THR A 34 -20.13 1.07 16.87
C THR A 34 -20.89 2.33 17.29
N VAL A 35 -20.52 3.48 16.73
CA VAL A 35 -21.22 4.76 16.90
C VAL A 35 -21.96 5.07 15.61
N PRO A 36 -23.28 4.84 15.51
CA PRO A 36 -24.03 5.15 14.30
C PRO A 36 -23.99 6.64 13.97
N THR A 37 -24.06 7.49 15.00
CA THR A 37 -24.03 8.95 14.86
C THR A 37 -23.34 9.59 16.05
N ILE A 38 -22.26 10.33 15.80
CA ILE A 38 -21.46 11.03 16.82
C ILE A 38 -22.32 12.03 17.60
N ALA A 39 -23.31 12.67 16.97
CA ALA A 39 -24.20 13.62 17.62
C ALA A 39 -24.98 13.03 18.82
N VAL A 40 -25.22 11.71 18.83
CA VAL A 40 -25.90 11.04 19.96
C VAL A 40 -24.99 10.98 21.19
N LEU A 41 -23.68 10.89 21.00
CA LEU A 41 -22.72 10.82 22.11
C LEU A 41 -22.79 12.06 23.00
N PHE A 42 -23.08 13.24 22.45
CA PHE A 42 -23.17 14.50 23.21
C PHE A 42 -24.29 14.53 24.27
N LYS A 43 -25.10 13.48 24.38
CA LYS A 43 -26.08 13.28 25.47
C LYS A 43 -25.54 12.43 26.62
N GLU A 44 -24.43 11.74 26.40
CA GLU A 44 -23.82 10.79 27.34
C GLU A 44 -22.58 11.41 27.99
N ARG A 45 -22.28 11.05 29.25
CA ARG A 45 -21.03 11.44 29.92
C ARG A 45 -19.86 10.63 29.35
N PRO A 46 -18.68 11.23 29.07
CA PRO A 46 -18.29 12.62 29.34
C PRO A 46 -18.53 13.59 28.17
N PHE A 47 -19.08 13.14 27.04
CA PHE A 47 -19.27 13.96 25.84
C PHE A 47 -20.27 15.12 26.05
N ASN A 48 -21.25 14.97 26.92
CA ASN A 48 -22.19 16.05 27.28
C ASN A 48 -21.55 17.19 28.07
N LEU A 49 -20.31 17.03 28.54
CA LEU A 49 -19.55 18.04 29.25
C LEU A 49 -18.64 18.86 28.32
N LEU A 50 -18.51 18.48 27.04
CA LEU A 50 -17.63 19.15 26.07
C LEU A 50 -18.05 20.59 25.80
N ASP A 51 -17.10 21.43 25.42
CA ASP A 51 -17.37 22.79 24.94
C ASP A 51 -17.88 22.78 23.49
N ASP A 52 -18.66 23.81 23.13
CA ASP A 52 -19.25 23.97 21.79
C ASP A 52 -18.20 23.88 20.67
N GLU A 53 -16.99 24.42 20.89
CA GLU A 53 -15.88 24.32 19.93
C GLU A 53 -15.51 22.86 19.67
N VAL A 54 -15.37 22.04 20.72
CA VAL A 54 -14.97 20.64 20.60
C VAL A 54 -16.09 19.82 19.94
N ILE A 55 -17.34 20.10 20.31
CA ILE A 55 -18.54 19.48 19.70
C ILE A 55 -18.59 19.80 18.20
N HIS A 56 -18.38 21.07 17.80
CA HIS A 56 -18.34 21.50 16.41
C HIS A 56 -17.23 20.79 15.63
N ILE A 57 -16.00 20.74 16.17
CA ILE A 57 -14.88 20.04 15.54
C ILE A 57 -15.20 18.54 15.35
N MET A 58 -15.68 17.88 16.40
CA MET A 58 -15.95 16.45 16.40
C MET A 58 -17.06 16.06 15.42
N SER A 59 -18.09 16.90 15.29
CA SER A 59 -19.24 16.69 14.40
C SER A 59 -18.99 17.08 12.93
N ARG A 60 -17.88 17.76 12.61
CA ARG A 60 -17.55 18.20 11.24
C ARG A 60 -17.14 17.03 10.35
N LEU A 61 -17.49 17.07 9.07
CA LEU A 61 -17.01 16.12 8.04
C LEU A 61 -17.23 14.65 8.40
N VAL A 62 -18.38 14.36 9.01
CA VAL A 62 -18.85 13.00 9.27
C VAL A 62 -19.43 12.39 8.00
N TYR A 63 -19.21 11.09 7.81
CA TYR A 63 -19.76 10.35 6.68
C TYR A 63 -21.13 9.76 7.03
N MET A 64 -21.96 9.51 6.02
CA MET A 64 -23.26 8.84 6.17
C MET A 64 -23.11 7.35 5.81
N GLY A 65 -23.74 6.46 6.59
CA GLY A 65 -23.83 5.02 6.32
C GLY A 65 -23.87 4.19 7.60
N ALA A 66 -23.15 3.06 7.65
CA ALA A 66 -23.25 2.08 8.74
C ALA A 66 -22.84 2.61 10.14
N GLY A 67 -21.95 3.60 10.22
CA GLY A 67 -21.65 4.31 11.46
C GLY A 67 -20.50 5.31 11.33
N GLN A 68 -20.48 6.34 12.17
CA GLN A 68 -19.52 7.46 12.11
C GLN A 68 -18.22 7.23 12.88
N GLY A 69 -18.11 6.15 13.64
CA GLY A 69 -16.92 5.83 14.41
C GLY A 69 -17.09 4.64 15.33
N PHE A 70 -16.08 4.43 16.17
CA PHE A 70 -16.03 3.39 17.19
C PHE A 70 -15.66 3.98 18.54
N LEU A 71 -16.34 3.51 19.58
CA LEU A 71 -16.17 3.95 20.96
C LEU A 71 -15.62 2.81 21.81
N ALA A 72 -14.61 3.07 22.62
CA ALA A 72 -14.14 2.16 23.66
C ALA A 72 -13.94 2.89 24.98
N GLU A 73 -14.12 2.15 26.07
CA GLU A 73 -13.70 2.57 27.39
C GLU A 73 -12.51 1.72 27.82
N ALA A 74 -11.43 2.36 28.22
CA ALA A 74 -10.21 1.69 28.66
C ALA A 74 -9.49 2.53 29.71
N GLN A 75 -8.76 1.84 30.59
CA GLN A 75 -7.93 2.47 31.61
C GLN A 75 -6.60 2.98 31.03
N ASN A 76 -5.99 2.22 30.12
CA ASN A 76 -4.74 2.57 29.46
C ASN A 76 -4.94 2.55 27.95
N ILE A 77 -4.68 3.68 27.29
CA ILE A 77 -4.78 3.82 25.83
C ILE A 77 -3.48 4.40 25.34
N ASP A 78 -2.61 3.59 24.73
CA ASP A 78 -1.40 4.08 24.05
C ASP A 78 -1.78 4.77 22.73
N LEU A 79 -2.25 6.01 22.86
CA LEU A 79 -2.78 6.79 21.75
C LEU A 79 -1.73 7.04 20.68
N LEU A 80 -0.47 7.28 21.07
CA LEU A 80 0.61 7.53 20.11
C LEU A 80 0.86 6.30 19.23
N SER A 81 0.90 5.10 19.81
CA SER A 81 1.03 3.84 19.05
C SER A 81 -0.14 3.64 18.09
N ILE A 82 -1.37 3.92 18.53
CA ILE A 82 -2.56 3.82 17.68
C ILE A 82 -2.47 4.82 16.52
N VAL A 83 -2.13 6.09 16.79
CA VAL A 83 -2.04 7.17 15.78
C VAL A 83 -0.99 6.88 14.71
N LYS A 84 0.14 6.25 15.09
CA LYS A 84 1.17 5.80 14.16
C LYS A 84 0.68 4.72 13.19
N ARG A 85 -0.27 3.88 13.62
CA ARG A 85 -0.64 2.64 12.93
C ARG A 85 -2.00 2.66 12.25
N ALA A 86 -2.95 3.41 12.81
CA ALA A 86 -4.33 3.52 12.37
C ALA A 86 -4.43 3.92 10.89
N THR A 87 -5.22 3.16 10.14
CA THR A 87 -5.38 3.32 8.69
C THR A 87 -6.69 4.00 8.35
N PHE A 88 -7.79 3.62 9.00
CA PHE A 88 -9.16 3.95 8.58
C PHE A 88 -9.76 5.20 9.25
N PHE A 89 -8.99 5.90 10.08
CA PHE A 89 -9.51 6.92 10.98
C PHE A 89 -9.08 8.34 10.58
N ARG A 90 -10.04 9.26 10.56
CA ARG A 90 -9.80 10.68 10.29
C ARG A 90 -9.12 11.33 11.49
N GLU A 91 -9.71 11.10 12.64
CA GLU A 91 -9.40 11.69 13.93
C GLU A 91 -9.64 10.65 15.01
N ILE A 92 -8.79 10.63 16.03
CA ILE A 92 -8.97 9.81 17.22
C ILE A 92 -9.05 10.76 18.41
N TYR A 93 -10.08 10.61 19.22
CA TYR A 93 -10.31 11.40 20.42
C TYR A 93 -10.13 10.54 21.66
N VAL A 94 -9.50 11.09 22.69
CA VAL A 94 -9.47 10.50 24.04
C VAL A 94 -9.99 11.53 25.02
N ILE A 95 -10.98 11.15 25.83
CA ILE A 95 -11.68 12.02 26.77
C ILE A 95 -11.64 11.40 28.15
N PHE A 96 -11.25 12.20 29.15
CA PHE A 96 -11.26 11.79 30.56
C PHE A 96 -11.39 13.00 31.48
N GLU A 97 -11.77 12.72 32.73
CA GLU A 97 -11.79 13.70 33.80
C GLU A 97 -10.60 13.47 34.72
N ALA A 98 -10.00 14.54 35.22
CA ALA A 98 -8.88 14.52 36.14
C ALA A 98 -9.11 15.48 37.31
N HIS A 99 -8.61 15.15 38.49
CA HIS A 99 -8.87 15.89 39.74
C HIS A 99 -7.83 16.97 40.06
N SER A 100 -6.66 16.93 39.41
CA SER A 100 -5.56 17.86 39.61
C SER A 100 -4.68 17.96 38.36
N ASP A 101 -3.83 18.99 38.27
CA ASP A 101 -2.86 19.10 37.16
C ASP A 101 -1.85 17.97 37.13
N GLU A 102 -1.49 17.43 38.30
CA GLU A 102 -0.64 16.23 38.40
C GLU A 102 -1.34 15.00 37.80
N SER A 103 -2.63 14.82 38.10
CA SER A 103 -3.45 13.75 37.53
C SER A 103 -3.61 13.91 36.00
N VAL A 104 -3.71 15.14 35.48
CA VAL A 104 -3.72 15.39 34.03
C VAL A 104 -2.41 14.91 33.39
N LEU A 105 -1.26 15.25 33.98
CA LEU A 105 0.04 14.85 33.45
C LEU A 105 0.22 13.32 33.50
N GLU A 106 -0.18 12.67 34.59
CA GLU A 106 -0.11 11.21 34.74
C GLU A 106 -0.96 10.50 33.67
N GLU A 107 -2.21 10.95 33.46
CA GLU A 107 -3.09 10.39 32.44
C GLU A 107 -2.58 10.68 31.01
N LEU A 108 -1.98 11.85 30.75
CA LEU A 108 -1.35 12.14 29.45
C LEU A 108 -0.15 11.23 29.17
N GLU A 109 0.68 10.96 30.18
CA GLU A 109 1.81 10.03 30.03
C GLU A 109 1.34 8.62 29.69
N LYS A 110 0.22 8.16 30.27
CA LYS A 110 -0.42 6.87 29.89
C LYS A 110 -0.85 6.84 28.42
N THR A 111 -1.06 8.00 27.78
CA THR A 111 -1.38 8.07 26.35
C THR A 111 -0.17 8.06 25.41
N GLY A 112 1.04 8.05 25.96
CA GLY A 112 2.28 8.19 25.21
C GLY A 112 2.57 9.65 24.78
N ILE A 113 1.75 10.61 25.23
CA ILE A 113 1.93 12.03 24.93
C ILE A 113 2.69 12.68 26.09
N SER A 114 3.98 12.95 25.88
CA SER A 114 4.79 13.68 26.86
C SER A 114 4.56 15.19 26.74
N VAL A 115 4.11 15.81 27.83
CA VAL A 115 3.91 17.27 27.93
C VAL A 115 4.78 17.82 29.06
N LYS A 116 5.55 18.89 28.80
CA LYS A 116 6.39 19.51 29.84
C LYS A 116 5.52 20.35 30.79
N THR A 117 5.90 20.39 32.06
CA THR A 117 5.29 21.24 33.08
C THR A 117 5.30 22.71 32.61
N GLY A 118 4.11 23.30 32.44
CA GLY A 118 3.94 24.67 31.93
C GLY A 118 3.58 24.81 30.44
N GLN A 119 3.43 23.71 29.69
CA GLN A 119 2.82 23.73 28.34
C GLN A 119 1.29 23.67 28.36
N LEU A 120 0.67 23.28 29.47
CA LEU A 120 -0.79 23.24 29.67
C LEU A 120 -1.24 24.52 30.38
N LYS A 121 -1.14 25.67 29.71
CA LYS A 121 -1.50 26.97 30.30
C LYS A 121 -2.83 27.50 29.79
N ASP A 122 -3.20 27.12 28.57
CA ASP A 122 -4.37 27.64 27.90
C ASP A 122 -5.49 26.59 27.85
N LYS A 123 -6.72 27.02 27.57
CA LYS A 123 -7.85 26.10 27.34
C LYS A 123 -7.62 25.16 26.16
N LYS A 124 -6.73 25.54 25.24
CA LYS A 124 -6.36 24.79 24.04
C LYS A 124 -4.84 24.81 23.87
N ASN A 125 -4.22 23.63 23.78
CA ASN A 125 -2.77 23.49 23.71
C ASN A 125 -2.39 22.59 22.52
N ASP A 126 -1.53 23.09 21.64
CA ASP A 126 -1.00 22.33 20.50
C ASP A 126 0.40 21.79 20.83
N ILE A 127 0.47 20.51 21.19
CA ILE A 127 1.72 19.89 21.64
C ILE A 127 2.64 19.57 20.45
N ASN A 128 2.05 19.15 19.33
CA ASN A 128 2.77 18.78 18.11
C ASN A 128 1.86 18.98 16.88
N PRO A 129 2.33 18.77 15.64
CA PRO A 129 1.52 18.99 14.44
C PRO A 129 0.24 18.15 14.33
N PHE A 130 0.14 17.04 15.05
CA PHE A 130 -0.94 16.07 14.93
C PHE A 130 -1.77 15.89 16.20
N THR A 131 -1.52 16.66 17.27
CA THR A 131 -2.17 16.53 18.58
C THR A 131 -2.63 17.88 19.10
N GLN A 132 -3.90 17.95 19.51
CA GLN A 132 -4.49 19.11 20.18
C GLN A 132 -5.13 18.66 21.50
N ILE A 133 -4.90 19.42 22.58
CA ILE A 133 -5.46 19.13 23.90
C ILE A 133 -6.37 20.29 24.31
N TYR A 134 -7.61 19.96 24.65
CA TYR A 134 -8.60 20.90 25.17
C TYR A 134 -8.84 20.61 26.64
N ILE A 135 -8.84 21.65 27.47
CA ILE A 135 -9.01 21.57 28.92
C ILE A 135 -10.19 22.46 29.33
N LYS A 136 -11.17 21.86 29.99
CA LYS A 136 -12.33 22.55 30.56
C LYS A 136 -12.42 22.29 32.06
N GLU A 137 -12.49 23.35 32.85
CA GLU A 137 -12.80 23.24 34.28
C GLU A 137 -14.30 23.00 34.47
N LEU A 138 -14.64 21.97 35.25
CA LEU A 138 -16.02 21.61 35.58
C LEU A 138 -16.42 22.24 36.91
N GLU A 139 -17.73 22.43 37.11
CA GLU A 139 -18.28 22.99 38.36
C GLU A 139 -17.89 22.18 39.60
N SER A 140 -17.63 20.88 39.43
CA SER A 140 -17.14 19.97 40.48
C SER A 140 -15.70 20.25 40.96
N GLY A 141 -14.95 21.12 40.27
CA GLY A 141 -13.51 21.32 40.48
C GLY A 141 -12.62 20.38 39.66
N ASN A 142 -13.17 19.32 39.07
CA ASN A 142 -12.45 18.45 38.14
C ASN A 142 -12.18 19.15 36.80
N LYS A 143 -11.16 18.69 36.08
CA LYS A 143 -10.84 19.12 34.71
C LYS A 143 -11.26 18.04 33.72
N LEU A 144 -12.02 18.41 32.69
CA LEU A 144 -12.30 17.57 31.52
C LEU A 144 -11.21 17.80 30.47
N ILE A 145 -10.56 16.72 30.07
CA ILE A 145 -9.49 16.73 29.07
C ILE A 145 -10.01 16.06 27.81
N THR A 146 -9.85 16.71 26.66
CA THR A 146 -10.09 16.11 25.34
C THR A 146 -8.83 16.19 24.50
N ILE A 147 -8.27 15.04 24.16
CA ILE A 147 -7.15 14.91 23.24
C ILE A 147 -7.74 14.60 21.87
N ARG A 148 -7.34 15.37 20.85
CA ARG A 148 -7.63 15.11 19.44
C ARG A 148 -6.32 14.81 18.74
N CYS A 149 -6.23 13.64 18.09
CA CYS A 149 -5.08 13.24 17.30
C CYS A 149 -5.45 12.91 15.85
N PHE A 150 -4.55 13.21 14.92
CA PHE A 150 -4.66 12.84 13.51
C PHE A 150 -3.74 11.64 13.21
N PRO A 151 -4.28 10.49 12.76
CA PRO A 151 -3.46 9.35 12.33
C PRO A 151 -2.46 9.72 11.24
N PHE A 152 -1.24 9.16 11.31
CA PHE A 152 -0.18 9.48 10.36
C PHE A 152 -0.56 9.15 8.92
N GLN A 153 -1.18 7.99 8.71
CA GLN A 153 -1.68 7.60 7.39
C GLN A 153 -2.59 8.67 6.77
N THR A 154 -3.51 9.21 7.58
CA THR A 154 -4.45 10.25 7.16
C THR A 154 -3.74 11.54 6.79
N LEU A 155 -2.68 11.92 7.52
CA LEU A 155 -1.87 13.08 7.18
C LEU A 155 -1.11 12.88 5.86
N PHE A 156 -0.52 11.71 5.65
CA PHE A 156 0.20 11.39 4.41
C PHE A 156 -0.70 11.30 3.17
N GLU A 157 -1.98 10.96 3.33
CA GLU A 157 -2.96 11.02 2.23
C GLU A 157 -3.17 12.44 1.69
N TYR A 158 -3.02 13.47 2.51
CA TYR A 158 -3.17 14.87 2.07
C TYR A 158 -1.98 15.40 1.27
N VAL A 159 -0.85 14.68 1.23
CA VAL A 159 0.30 15.02 0.38
C VAL A 159 -0.11 15.16 -1.09
N THR A 160 -1.06 14.34 -1.56
CA THR A 160 -1.54 14.44 -2.94
C THR A 160 -2.42 15.65 -3.19
N GLU A 161 -2.91 16.30 -2.14
CA GLU A 161 -3.71 17.52 -2.25
C GLU A 161 -2.84 18.77 -2.23
N VAL A 162 -1.76 18.77 -1.44
CA VAL A 162 -0.76 19.86 -1.43
C VAL A 162 -0.22 20.13 -2.82
N LYS A 163 0.08 19.08 -3.59
CA LYS A 163 0.60 19.25 -4.95
C LYS A 163 -0.37 19.88 -5.94
N LYS A 164 -1.67 19.98 -5.60
CA LYS A 164 -2.71 20.55 -6.47
C LYS A 164 -2.82 22.07 -6.31
N LEU A 165 -2.09 22.65 -5.37
CA LEU A 165 -2.09 24.09 -5.13
C LEU A 165 -1.45 24.86 -6.29
N PRO A 166 -1.92 26.08 -6.58
CA PRO A 166 -1.39 26.91 -7.67
C PRO A 166 0.12 27.06 -7.68
N ASP A 167 0.71 27.28 -6.49
CA ASP A 167 2.15 27.46 -6.28
C ASP A 167 2.97 26.23 -6.70
N VAL A 168 2.34 25.05 -6.78
CA VAL A 168 2.98 23.79 -7.20
C VAL A 168 2.58 23.40 -8.64
N VAL A 169 1.30 23.58 -9.02
CA VAL A 169 0.75 23.09 -10.30
C VAL A 169 1.01 24.03 -11.46
N PHE A 170 0.66 25.32 -11.32
CA PHE A 170 0.55 26.22 -12.47
C PHE A 170 1.88 26.89 -12.85
N ARG A 171 2.97 26.49 -12.19
CA ARG A 171 4.32 26.96 -12.46
C ARG A 171 4.78 26.48 -13.84
N ARG A 172 4.74 27.37 -14.83
CA ARG A 172 5.28 27.14 -16.17
C ARG A 172 6.79 27.34 -16.17
N ARG A 173 7.51 26.53 -16.95
CA ARG A 173 8.94 26.74 -17.23
C ARG A 173 9.04 27.81 -18.31
N ASN A 174 9.03 29.10 -17.92
CA ASN A 174 9.12 30.23 -18.85
C ASN A 174 10.58 30.44 -19.32
N ASN A 175 11.14 29.46 -20.05
CA ASN A 175 12.55 29.42 -20.54
C ASN A 175 13.64 29.39 -19.45
N GLU A 176 13.29 29.09 -18.20
CA GLU A 176 14.24 29.00 -17.09
C GLU A 176 14.96 27.63 -17.03
N ALA A 177 16.10 27.59 -16.35
CA ALA A 177 16.81 26.35 -16.03
C ALA A 177 15.97 25.44 -15.11
N TRP A 178 16.20 24.13 -15.17
CA TRP A 178 15.45 23.14 -14.38
C TRP A 178 15.73 23.24 -12.87
N ALA A 179 16.91 23.68 -12.45
CA ALA A 179 17.23 23.80 -11.03
C ALA A 179 16.35 24.83 -10.27
N PRO A 180 16.24 26.10 -10.70
CA PRO A 180 15.27 27.04 -10.13
C PRO A 180 13.82 26.52 -10.19
N TYR A 181 13.47 25.83 -11.27
CA TYR A 181 12.15 25.22 -11.46
C TYR A 181 11.76 24.26 -10.33
N PHE A 182 12.62 23.29 -10.02
CA PHE A 182 12.35 22.36 -8.94
C PHE A 182 12.36 23.03 -7.57
N LYS A 183 13.26 23.99 -7.35
CA LYS A 183 13.36 24.69 -6.06
C LYS A 183 12.07 25.44 -5.71
N GLU A 184 11.49 26.16 -6.66
CA GLU A 184 10.22 26.86 -6.42
C GLU A 184 9.05 25.91 -6.15
N LYS A 185 8.98 24.77 -6.85
CA LYS A 185 7.95 23.76 -6.59
C LYS A 185 8.07 23.14 -5.21
N GLU A 186 9.30 22.89 -4.77
CA GLU A 186 9.61 22.44 -3.40
C GLU A 186 9.17 23.47 -2.36
N ASP A 187 9.47 24.75 -2.57
CA ASP A 187 9.05 25.83 -1.68
C ASP A 187 7.51 25.94 -1.63
N GLY A 188 6.83 25.78 -2.77
CA GLY A 188 5.37 25.70 -2.85
C GLY A 188 4.78 24.50 -2.09
N ILE A 189 5.44 23.35 -2.11
CA ILE A 189 5.06 22.17 -1.32
C ILE A 189 5.19 22.46 0.18
N GLU A 190 6.32 23.02 0.62
CA GLU A 190 6.54 23.32 2.03
C GLU A 190 5.52 24.31 2.56
N LYS A 191 5.22 25.37 1.79
CA LYS A 191 4.13 26.30 2.09
C LYS A 191 2.79 25.57 2.20
N GLY A 192 2.44 24.74 1.22
CA GLY A 192 1.18 24.01 1.20
C GLY A 192 1.02 22.99 2.34
N ILE A 193 2.10 22.33 2.78
CA ILE A 193 2.10 21.47 3.97
C ILE A 193 1.80 22.28 5.23
N ASN A 194 2.43 23.45 5.39
CA ASN A 194 2.19 24.31 6.53
C ASN A 194 0.76 24.85 6.55
N GLU A 195 0.23 25.26 5.40
CA GLU A 195 -1.17 25.67 5.25
C GLU A 195 -2.14 24.53 5.55
N MET A 196 -1.85 23.31 5.09
CA MET A 196 -2.63 22.10 5.39
C MET A 196 -2.69 21.86 6.91
N LEU A 197 -1.55 21.86 7.59
CA LEU A 197 -1.49 21.62 9.03
C LEU A 197 -2.20 22.74 9.82
N ALA A 198 -2.04 23.99 9.39
CA ALA A 198 -2.77 25.12 9.96
C ALA A 198 -4.29 24.98 9.77
N HIS A 199 -4.74 24.57 8.57
CA HIS A 199 -6.16 24.33 8.29
C HIS A 199 -6.74 23.21 9.15
N LEU A 200 -6.03 22.09 9.32
CA LEU A 200 -6.51 20.98 10.17
C LEU A 200 -6.68 21.40 11.64
N LYS A 201 -5.80 22.30 12.12
CA LYS A 201 -5.82 22.80 13.50
C LYS A 201 -6.79 23.93 13.76
N TRP A 202 -6.98 24.83 12.78
CA TRP A 202 -7.65 26.14 12.97
C TRP A 202 -8.75 26.43 11.94
N GLY A 203 -8.72 25.77 10.78
CA GLY A 203 -9.63 26.02 9.65
C GLY A 203 -11.02 25.37 9.78
N TYR A 204 -11.38 24.87 10.95
CA TYR A 204 -12.63 24.12 11.16
C TYR A 204 -13.89 25.00 11.17
N TYR A 205 -13.77 26.33 11.28
CA TYR A 205 -14.89 27.27 11.08
C TYR A 205 -15.22 27.53 9.61
N ARG A 206 -14.32 27.15 8.69
CA ARG A 206 -14.55 27.31 7.26
C ARG A 206 -15.66 26.38 6.80
N CYS A 207 -16.56 26.84 5.94
CA CYS A 207 -17.48 25.94 5.24
C CYS A 207 -16.70 25.07 4.25
N PRO A 208 -16.85 23.74 4.25
CA PRO A 208 -16.28 22.89 3.22
C PRO A 208 -16.72 23.37 1.83
N HIS A 209 -15.79 23.52 0.90
CA HIS A 209 -16.12 23.94 -0.46
C HIS A 209 -16.62 22.74 -1.28
N PHE A 210 -17.86 22.84 -1.76
CA PHE A 210 -18.52 21.81 -2.56
C PHE A 210 -18.52 22.10 -4.07
N GLY A 211 -17.85 23.17 -4.52
CA GLY A 211 -17.78 23.60 -5.92
C GLY A 211 -16.56 23.08 -6.69
N LEU A 212 -16.52 23.43 -7.99
CA LEU A 212 -15.45 23.04 -8.93
C LEU A 212 -14.21 23.95 -8.86
N GLY A 213 -14.27 25.10 -8.18
CA GLY A 213 -13.18 26.06 -8.05
C GLY A 213 -12.51 25.97 -6.68
N LYS A 214 -11.48 25.13 -6.56
CA LYS A 214 -10.71 24.98 -5.32
C LYS A 214 -9.50 25.91 -5.34
N GLU A 215 -9.46 26.89 -4.44
CA GLU A 215 -8.41 27.92 -4.41
C GLU A 215 -7.49 27.76 -3.20
N HIS A 216 -8.01 27.21 -2.10
CA HIS A 216 -7.27 27.05 -0.87
C HIS A 216 -7.13 25.58 -0.50
N ILE A 217 -6.07 25.23 0.23
CA ILE A 217 -5.80 23.84 0.63
C ILE A 217 -6.97 23.17 1.38
N GLY A 218 -7.71 23.94 2.18
CA GLY A 218 -8.91 23.46 2.87
C GLY A 218 -10.01 22.92 1.93
N ASP A 219 -10.11 23.43 0.70
CA ASP A 219 -11.09 22.97 -0.31
C ASP A 219 -10.74 21.59 -0.85
N PHE A 220 -9.46 21.23 -0.81
CA PHE A 220 -8.97 19.91 -1.19
C PHE A 220 -9.06 18.93 -0.02
N ILE A 221 -8.71 19.37 1.19
CA ILE A 221 -8.70 18.55 2.42
C ILE A 221 -10.11 18.21 2.90
N ASP A 222 -11.00 19.20 2.96
CA ASP A 222 -12.35 19.03 3.51
C ASP A 222 -13.26 18.26 2.54
N TRP A 223 -12.89 18.22 1.26
CA TRP A 223 -13.63 17.48 0.25
C TRP A 223 -13.57 15.97 0.50
N ALA A 224 -14.73 15.32 0.34
CA ALA A 224 -15.07 14.08 1.02
C ALA A 224 -14.45 12.79 0.45
N SER A 225 -13.80 12.78 -0.72
CA SER A 225 -13.30 11.53 -1.29
C SER A 225 -11.85 11.24 -0.89
N THR A 226 -11.68 10.40 0.14
CA THR A 226 -10.39 9.80 0.52
C THR A 226 -9.91 8.75 -0.49
N ASP A 227 -10.84 8.06 -1.17
CA ASP A 227 -10.53 6.99 -2.15
C ASP A 227 -9.69 7.45 -3.34
N LEU A 228 -9.67 8.76 -3.63
CA LEU A 228 -8.87 9.33 -4.71
C LEU A 228 -7.44 9.67 -4.29
N ARG A 229 -7.11 9.59 -2.99
CA ARG A 229 -5.80 9.97 -2.45
C ARG A 229 -4.84 8.81 -2.56
N LYS A 230 -3.62 9.12 -3.02
CA LYS A 230 -2.61 8.13 -3.40
C LYS A 230 -1.31 8.43 -2.64
N PRO A 231 -1.26 8.16 -1.32
CA PRO A 231 -0.09 8.47 -0.50
C PRO A 231 1.13 7.64 -0.91
N PHE A 232 2.32 8.12 -0.51
CA PHE A 232 3.60 7.46 -0.74
C PHE A 232 3.83 7.09 -2.23
N LEU A 233 4.48 5.94 -2.48
CA LEU A 233 4.78 5.45 -3.82
C LEU A 233 3.90 4.26 -4.24
N HIS A 234 2.76 4.05 -3.60
CA HIS A 234 1.86 2.92 -3.87
C HIS A 234 1.36 2.82 -5.33
N TYR A 235 1.31 3.95 -6.02
CA TYR A 235 0.81 4.08 -7.39
C TYR A 235 1.91 4.40 -8.42
N LEU A 236 3.16 3.99 -8.12
CA LEU A 236 4.34 4.16 -8.98
C LEU A 236 4.28 3.38 -10.30
N HIS A 237 3.65 2.20 -10.29
CA HIS A 237 3.57 1.32 -11.45
C HIS A 237 2.24 0.56 -11.48
N LYS A 238 1.75 0.30 -12.69
CA LYS A 238 0.55 -0.48 -13.01
C LYS A 238 0.91 -1.96 -13.04
N TYR A 239 1.29 -2.47 -11.88
CA TYR A 239 1.39 -3.90 -11.66
C TYR A 239 -0.03 -4.44 -11.38
N LYS A 240 -0.59 -5.20 -12.33
CA LYS A 240 -1.94 -5.78 -12.17
C LYS A 240 -1.93 -6.80 -11.02
N GLY A 241 -3.02 -6.88 -10.26
CA GLY A 241 -3.13 -7.78 -9.12
C GLY A 241 -2.34 -7.35 -7.88
N LYS A 242 -2.09 -6.04 -7.71
CA LYS A 242 -1.51 -5.49 -6.47
C LYS A 242 -2.60 -5.30 -5.41
N GLY A 243 -2.24 -5.49 -4.14
CA GLY A 243 -3.14 -5.21 -3.02
C GLY A 243 -3.46 -3.71 -2.86
N ASP A 244 -4.63 -3.41 -2.30
CA ASP A 244 -4.99 -2.05 -1.90
C ASP A 244 -4.10 -1.58 -0.74
N PRO A 245 -3.51 -0.37 -0.79
CA PRO A 245 -2.63 0.13 0.26
C PRO A 245 -3.27 0.24 1.65
N ARG A 246 -4.54 0.63 1.75
CA ARG A 246 -5.23 0.77 3.05
C ARG A 246 -5.45 -0.60 3.65
N ILE A 247 -5.96 -1.55 2.85
CA ILE A 247 -6.15 -2.94 3.30
C ILE A 247 -4.81 -3.54 3.71
N SER A 248 -3.76 -3.34 2.91
CA SER A 248 -2.41 -3.82 3.19
C SER A 248 -1.90 -3.33 4.56
N ARG A 249 -1.98 -2.03 4.83
CA ARG A 249 -1.55 -1.43 6.10
C ARG A 249 -2.34 -1.96 7.30
N ALA A 250 -3.66 -2.05 7.17
CA ALA A 250 -4.49 -2.57 8.25
C ALA A 250 -4.25 -4.06 8.51
N LEU A 251 -3.99 -4.88 7.49
CA LEU A 251 -3.63 -6.29 7.68
C LEU A 251 -2.35 -6.47 8.50
N ILE A 252 -1.37 -5.56 8.37
CA ILE A 252 -0.18 -5.55 9.25
C ILE A 252 -0.60 -5.37 10.72
N ASN A 253 -1.60 -4.53 11.01
CA ASN A 253 -2.14 -4.37 12.36
C ASN A 253 -2.79 -5.67 12.86
N LEU A 254 -3.56 -6.35 12.01
CA LEU A 254 -4.21 -7.62 12.34
C LEU A 254 -3.22 -8.78 12.61
N LEU A 255 -1.97 -8.69 12.16
CA LEU A 255 -0.90 -9.64 12.53
C LEU A 255 -0.48 -9.55 14.00
N LYS A 256 -0.89 -8.49 14.72
CA LYS A 256 -0.48 -8.23 16.11
C LYS A 256 1.04 -8.17 16.31
N VAL A 257 1.76 -7.73 15.28
CA VAL A 257 3.20 -7.46 15.32
C VAL A 257 3.48 -6.11 15.99
N LYS A 258 4.65 -5.97 16.60
CA LYS A 258 5.11 -4.75 17.29
C LYS A 258 6.24 -4.05 16.51
N GLU A 259 6.59 -2.82 16.89
CA GLU A 259 7.80 -2.18 16.39
C GLU A 259 9.02 -3.12 16.62
N GLY A 260 9.86 -3.30 15.60
CA GLY A 260 10.99 -4.23 15.58
C GLY A 260 10.68 -5.67 15.16
N ASP A 261 9.41 -6.11 15.17
CA ASP A 261 9.02 -7.43 14.65
C ASP A 261 9.24 -7.51 13.12
N THR A 262 9.34 -8.73 12.59
CA THR A 262 9.55 -8.96 11.14
C THR A 262 8.36 -9.64 10.49
N ILE A 263 7.79 -9.03 9.44
CA ILE A 263 6.75 -9.65 8.62
C ILE A 263 7.31 -10.25 7.32
N LEU A 264 6.57 -11.16 6.71
CA LEU A 264 6.90 -11.76 5.41
C LEU A 264 5.72 -11.65 4.43
N ASP A 265 6.03 -11.28 3.19
CA ASP A 265 5.19 -11.51 2.03
C ASP A 265 5.90 -12.48 1.06
N PRO A 266 5.49 -13.76 1.00
CA PRO A 266 6.11 -14.77 0.14
C PRO A 266 5.75 -14.60 -1.35
N PHE A 267 4.75 -13.78 -1.69
CA PHE A 267 4.30 -13.51 -3.05
C PHE A 267 4.28 -11.99 -3.30
N MET A 268 5.39 -11.33 -2.99
CA MET A 268 5.46 -9.90 -2.77
C MET A 268 4.98 -9.05 -3.98
N GLY A 269 5.19 -9.51 -5.21
CA GLY A 269 4.75 -8.81 -6.42
C GLY A 269 5.36 -7.42 -6.49
N SER A 270 4.51 -6.39 -6.42
CA SER A 270 4.94 -4.98 -6.41
C SER A 270 5.22 -4.41 -5.02
N GLY A 271 5.21 -5.22 -3.96
CA GLY A 271 5.52 -4.82 -2.58
C GLY A 271 4.38 -4.12 -1.83
N ALA A 272 3.11 -4.31 -2.24
CA ALA A 272 1.98 -3.60 -1.62
C ALA A 272 1.83 -3.88 -0.11
N PHE A 273 1.96 -5.15 0.30
CA PHE A 273 1.78 -5.57 1.69
C PHE A 273 2.94 -5.21 2.62
N ILE A 274 4.12 -4.90 2.07
CA ILE A 274 5.32 -4.60 2.87
C ILE A 274 5.76 -3.13 2.81
N ALA A 275 5.25 -2.34 1.85
CA ALA A 275 5.70 -0.97 1.62
C ALA A 275 5.50 -0.05 2.84
N ASP A 276 4.43 -0.25 3.60
CA ASP A 276 4.12 0.58 4.77
C ASP A 276 4.80 0.10 6.06
N ALA A 277 5.36 -1.12 6.08
CA ALA A 277 5.91 -1.75 7.29
C ALA A 277 6.99 -0.87 7.95
N SER A 278 7.90 -0.32 7.14
CA SER A 278 8.96 0.55 7.65
C SER A 278 8.43 1.83 8.31
N THR A 279 7.36 2.43 7.77
CA THR A 279 6.71 3.62 8.37
C THR A 279 6.06 3.33 9.73
N MET A 280 5.82 2.05 10.03
CA MET A 280 5.26 1.54 11.29
C MET A 280 6.34 0.99 12.23
N GLY A 281 7.63 1.14 11.89
CA GLY A 281 8.74 0.56 12.65
C GLY A 281 8.85 -0.96 12.55
N ILE A 282 8.23 -1.57 11.54
CA ILE A 282 8.17 -3.03 11.35
C ILE A 282 9.16 -3.42 10.24
N ASN A 283 9.96 -4.46 10.49
CA ASN A 283 10.84 -5.04 9.49
C ASN A 283 10.01 -5.89 8.52
N ALA A 284 10.41 -5.96 7.25
CA ALA A 284 9.70 -6.78 6.27
C ALA A 284 10.66 -7.57 5.39
N VAL A 285 10.24 -8.79 5.05
CA VAL A 285 10.88 -9.64 4.04
C VAL A 285 9.89 -9.87 2.90
N GLY A 286 10.33 -9.66 1.67
CA GLY A 286 9.55 -9.99 0.47
C GLY A 286 10.26 -11.06 -0.34
N VAL A 287 9.53 -12.05 -0.84
CA VAL A 287 10.04 -13.03 -1.82
C VAL A 287 9.27 -12.82 -3.13
N GLU A 288 10.01 -12.68 -4.22
CA GLU A 288 9.45 -12.49 -5.56
C GLU A 288 10.33 -13.17 -6.60
N ILE A 289 9.70 -13.81 -7.58
CA ILE A 289 10.41 -14.58 -8.58
C ILE A 289 10.76 -13.74 -9.82
N LEU A 290 9.93 -12.75 -10.14
CA LEU A 290 10.08 -11.87 -11.30
C LEU A 290 10.93 -10.65 -10.96
N ASN A 291 11.93 -10.38 -11.80
CA ASN A 291 12.79 -9.21 -11.70
C ASN A 291 12.00 -7.90 -11.79
N ILE A 292 10.94 -7.85 -12.62
CA ILE A 292 10.09 -6.66 -12.72
C ILE A 292 9.38 -6.34 -11.39
N GLY A 293 8.90 -7.37 -10.67
CA GLY A 293 8.25 -7.21 -9.37
C GLY A 293 9.25 -6.75 -8.30
N GLN A 294 10.44 -7.36 -8.28
CA GLN A 294 11.54 -6.94 -7.40
C GLN A 294 11.98 -5.49 -7.66
N LEU A 295 12.09 -5.09 -8.92
CA LEU A 295 12.48 -3.72 -9.29
C LEU A 295 11.44 -2.70 -8.79
N ILE A 296 10.15 -2.96 -9.02
CA ILE A 296 9.06 -2.07 -8.60
C ILE A 296 8.98 -1.97 -7.07
N SER A 297 9.05 -3.11 -6.38
CA SER A 297 8.99 -3.16 -4.91
C SER A 297 10.18 -2.48 -4.26
N ALA A 298 11.39 -2.65 -4.78
CA ALA A 298 12.59 -1.99 -4.26
C ALA A 298 12.46 -0.46 -4.26
N VAL A 299 11.81 0.11 -5.28
CA VAL A 299 11.54 1.56 -5.33
C VAL A 299 10.37 1.95 -4.43
N LYS A 300 9.24 1.21 -4.50
CA LYS A 300 8.05 1.52 -3.71
C LYS A 300 8.32 1.51 -2.21
N CYS A 301 9.14 0.57 -1.75
CA CYS A 301 9.47 0.37 -0.34
C CYS A 301 10.62 1.27 0.13
N ASN A 302 11.34 1.95 -0.76
CA ASN A 302 12.45 2.83 -0.41
C ASN A 302 12.03 4.30 -0.42
N LEU A 303 11.37 4.73 0.67
CA LEU A 303 11.08 6.14 0.91
C LEU A 303 12.32 6.92 1.43
N GLY A 304 13.45 6.24 1.60
CA GLY A 304 14.70 6.76 2.16
C GLY A 304 15.73 7.24 1.15
N ILE A 305 15.46 7.11 -0.15
CA ILE A 305 16.35 7.52 -1.22
C ILE A 305 16.84 8.97 -1.03
N ASN A 306 18.11 9.21 -1.36
CA ASN A 306 18.71 10.54 -1.25
C ASN A 306 18.04 11.53 -2.21
N LEU A 307 17.21 12.42 -1.67
CA LEU A 307 16.45 13.41 -2.44
C LEU A 307 17.34 14.38 -3.23
N GLU A 308 18.47 14.78 -2.66
CA GLU A 308 19.41 15.72 -3.30
C GLU A 308 20.04 15.09 -4.55
N GLU A 309 20.49 13.84 -4.41
CA GLU A 309 21.03 13.08 -5.53
C GLU A 309 19.97 12.78 -6.59
N LEU A 310 18.77 12.37 -6.16
CA LEU A 310 17.63 12.13 -7.05
C LEU A 310 17.27 13.38 -7.85
N ARG A 311 17.13 14.54 -7.17
CA ARG A 311 16.82 15.83 -7.81
C ARG A 311 17.87 16.20 -8.83
N ARG A 312 19.16 16.11 -8.47
CA ARG A 312 20.27 16.40 -9.38
C ARG A 312 20.19 15.53 -10.63
N SER A 313 20.02 14.22 -10.48
CA SER A 313 19.94 13.31 -11.64
C SER A 313 18.69 13.54 -12.50
N ILE A 314 17.56 13.94 -11.91
CA ILE A 314 16.36 14.33 -12.66
C ILE A 314 16.64 15.59 -13.49
N ILE A 315 17.26 16.61 -12.89
CA ILE A 315 17.63 17.86 -13.57
C ILE A 315 18.59 17.57 -14.73
N GLU A 316 19.67 16.80 -14.48
CA GLU A 316 20.64 16.41 -15.52
C GLU A 316 19.97 15.64 -16.67
N MET A 317 19.00 14.76 -16.36
CA MET A 317 18.23 14.02 -17.36
C MET A 317 17.34 14.96 -18.18
N PHE A 318 16.67 15.91 -17.54
CA PHE A 318 15.80 16.85 -18.24
C PHE A 318 16.59 17.84 -19.10
N GLU A 319 17.77 18.28 -18.64
CA GLU A 319 18.71 19.07 -19.43
C GLU A 319 19.27 18.26 -20.61
N TYR A 320 19.54 16.96 -20.42
CA TYR A 320 19.92 16.07 -21.50
C TYR A 320 18.81 15.96 -22.56
N ILE A 321 17.55 15.82 -22.15
CA ILE A 321 16.40 15.76 -23.06
C ILE A 321 16.28 17.04 -23.89
N ASP A 322 16.51 18.22 -23.30
CA ASP A 322 16.48 19.51 -24.02
C ASP A 322 17.67 19.70 -24.98
N SER A 323 18.68 18.84 -24.92
CA SER A 323 19.93 18.99 -25.66
C SER A 323 19.90 18.36 -27.05
N ALA A 324 20.70 18.90 -27.97
CA ALA A 324 20.87 18.33 -29.32
C ALA A 324 21.43 16.89 -29.30
N LEU A 325 22.08 16.46 -28.22
CA LEU A 325 22.59 15.09 -28.07
C LEU A 325 21.46 14.06 -27.98
N PHE A 326 20.31 14.45 -27.41
CA PHE A 326 19.13 13.59 -27.33
C PHE A 326 18.58 13.28 -28.73
N GLU A 327 18.45 14.30 -29.59
CA GLU A 327 18.02 14.12 -30.99
C GLU A 327 18.99 13.27 -31.81
N GLN A 328 20.30 13.38 -31.55
CA GLN A 328 21.30 12.56 -32.22
C GLN A 328 21.19 11.09 -31.83
N HIS A 329 20.97 10.80 -30.54
CA HIS A 329 20.79 9.43 -30.04
C HIS A 329 19.45 8.80 -30.45
N ILE A 330 18.40 9.60 -30.67
CA ILE A 330 17.14 9.08 -31.24
C ILE A 330 17.38 8.51 -32.64
N LYS A 331 18.28 9.14 -33.42
CA LYS A 331 18.57 8.79 -34.81
C LYS A 331 19.55 7.62 -34.98
N SER A 332 20.20 7.13 -33.92
CA SER A 332 21.06 5.94 -34.04
C SER A 332 20.22 4.68 -34.31
N ASP A 333 20.76 3.76 -35.11
CA ASP A 333 20.03 2.56 -35.52
C ASP A 333 19.97 1.52 -34.39
N TRP A 334 18.79 1.35 -33.81
CA TRP A 334 18.50 0.43 -32.71
C TRP A 334 17.98 -0.93 -33.23
N ILE A 335 18.65 -1.46 -34.24
CA ILE A 335 18.21 -2.65 -34.99
C ILE A 335 18.11 -3.87 -34.06
N GLU A 336 19.11 -4.08 -33.19
CA GLU A 336 19.20 -5.26 -32.33
C GLU A 336 18.01 -5.38 -31.35
N LEU A 337 17.62 -4.30 -30.65
CA LEU A 337 16.45 -4.40 -29.76
C LEU A 337 15.14 -4.50 -30.56
N LYS A 338 15.01 -3.84 -31.73
CA LYS A 338 13.83 -4.02 -32.59
C LYS A 338 13.68 -5.49 -33.01
N GLU A 339 14.76 -6.12 -33.43
CA GLU A 339 14.79 -7.54 -33.78
C GLU A 339 14.46 -8.43 -32.58
N LYS A 340 15.03 -8.14 -31.40
CA LYS A 340 14.73 -8.86 -30.17
C LYS A 340 13.26 -8.74 -29.76
N ILE A 341 12.65 -7.55 -29.86
CA ILE A 341 11.22 -7.38 -29.55
C ILE A 341 10.37 -8.12 -30.57
N ARG A 342 10.67 -8.00 -31.88
CA ARG A 342 9.95 -8.74 -32.93
C ARG A 342 10.04 -10.25 -32.74
N LYS A 343 11.22 -10.78 -32.38
CA LYS A 343 11.43 -12.21 -32.12
C LYS A 343 10.58 -12.72 -30.95
N ASN A 344 10.49 -11.96 -29.87
CA ASN A 344 9.85 -12.42 -28.64
C ASN A 344 8.36 -12.05 -28.52
N ALA A 345 7.93 -10.95 -29.12
CA ALA A 345 6.56 -10.43 -29.01
C ALA A 345 5.79 -10.39 -30.34
N GLY A 346 6.46 -10.63 -31.47
CA GLY A 346 5.86 -10.53 -32.81
C GLY A 346 5.24 -9.16 -33.07
N ASP A 347 4.29 -9.12 -34.00
CA ASP A 347 3.52 -7.93 -34.37
C ASP A 347 2.34 -7.66 -33.43
N SER A 348 2.56 -7.82 -32.12
CA SER A 348 1.55 -7.55 -31.10
C SER A 348 1.07 -6.09 -31.16
N SER A 349 -0.19 -5.86 -30.78
CA SER A 349 -0.74 -4.50 -30.72
C SER A 349 0.05 -3.58 -29.79
N GLY A 350 0.61 -4.13 -28.71
CA GLY A 350 1.48 -3.38 -27.79
C GLY A 350 2.79 -2.94 -28.45
N TYR A 351 3.42 -3.82 -29.22
CA TYR A 351 4.63 -3.47 -29.98
C TYR A 351 4.34 -2.36 -31.01
N LYS A 352 3.28 -2.51 -31.82
CA LYS A 352 2.91 -1.50 -32.82
C LYS A 352 2.67 -0.10 -32.24
N ARG A 353 2.19 -0.02 -30.99
CA ARG A 353 1.95 1.25 -30.29
C ARG A 353 3.23 1.86 -29.72
N ILE A 354 4.16 1.03 -29.23
CA ILE A 354 5.41 1.52 -28.62
C ILE A 354 6.52 1.74 -29.65
N GLU A 355 6.48 1.04 -30.79
CA GLU A 355 7.49 1.10 -31.86
C GLU A 355 7.87 2.53 -32.28
N PRO A 356 6.93 3.49 -32.46
CA PRO A 356 7.27 4.86 -32.82
C PRO A 356 8.14 5.59 -31.79
N TYR A 357 8.05 5.21 -30.51
CA TYR A 357 8.70 5.88 -29.38
C TYR A 357 10.00 5.20 -28.94
N LEU A 358 10.38 4.10 -29.59
CA LEU A 358 11.52 3.29 -29.15
C LEU A 358 12.82 4.10 -29.06
N GLY A 359 13.13 4.94 -30.04
CA GLY A 359 14.35 5.76 -30.04
C GLY A 359 14.47 6.66 -28.81
N GLU A 360 13.37 7.32 -28.42
CA GLU A 360 13.29 8.15 -27.22
C GLU A 360 13.49 7.29 -25.96
N ILE A 361 12.80 6.16 -25.88
CA ILE A 361 12.88 5.23 -24.74
C ILE A 361 14.30 4.70 -24.54
N PHE A 362 15.00 4.33 -25.62
CA PHE A 362 16.41 3.88 -25.54
C PHE A 362 17.34 4.96 -25.04
N SER A 363 17.18 6.16 -25.59
CA SER A 363 18.00 7.31 -25.24
C SER A 363 17.87 7.61 -23.74
N LEU A 364 16.63 7.63 -23.23
CA LEU A 364 16.33 7.77 -21.80
C LEU A 364 16.90 6.62 -20.97
N LYS A 365 16.66 5.37 -21.36
CA LYS A 365 17.20 4.18 -20.66
C LYS A 365 18.72 4.24 -20.57
N SER A 366 19.40 4.56 -21.67
CA SER A 366 20.86 4.62 -21.76
C SER A 366 21.44 5.72 -20.87
N PHE A 367 20.75 6.85 -20.74
CA PHE A 367 21.11 7.88 -19.76
C PHE A 367 20.96 7.35 -18.34
N ILE A 368 19.79 6.79 -18.02
CA ILE A 368 19.44 6.31 -16.67
C ILE A 368 20.43 5.21 -16.22
N GLU A 369 20.84 4.31 -17.11
CA GLU A 369 21.77 3.22 -16.79
C GLU A 369 23.18 3.70 -16.40
N LYS A 370 23.58 4.90 -16.84
CA LYS A 370 24.87 5.53 -16.51
C LYS A 370 24.85 6.25 -15.16
N ILE A 371 23.68 6.42 -14.53
CA ILE A 371 23.57 7.01 -13.21
C ILE A 371 24.29 6.11 -12.19
N LYS A 372 25.21 6.71 -11.42
CA LYS A 372 26.06 5.99 -10.45
C LYS A 372 25.26 5.40 -9.29
N SER A 373 24.29 6.16 -8.77
CA SER A 373 23.46 5.72 -7.65
C SER A 373 22.46 4.68 -8.09
N GLU A 374 22.57 3.48 -7.53
CA GLU A 374 21.71 2.36 -7.85
C GLU A 374 20.24 2.65 -7.49
N GLU A 375 20.00 3.32 -6.36
CA GLU A 375 18.66 3.68 -5.91
C GLU A 375 17.98 4.65 -6.89
N VAL A 376 18.69 5.71 -7.30
CA VAL A 376 18.20 6.70 -8.26
C VAL A 376 17.97 6.08 -9.64
N ARG A 377 18.90 5.24 -10.09
CA ARG A 377 18.76 4.48 -11.33
C ARG A 377 17.53 3.59 -11.30
N LYS A 378 17.33 2.79 -10.24
CA LYS A 378 16.13 1.94 -10.09
C LYS A 378 14.86 2.78 -10.07
N PHE A 379 14.86 3.90 -9.34
CA PHE A 379 13.71 4.82 -9.28
C PHE A 379 13.29 5.26 -10.68
N LEU A 380 14.21 5.81 -11.48
CA LEU A 380 13.92 6.29 -12.82
C LEU A 380 13.59 5.17 -13.81
N LEU A 381 14.21 3.98 -13.70
CA LEU A 381 13.85 2.82 -14.52
C LEU A 381 12.41 2.34 -14.27
N VAL A 382 11.93 2.37 -13.02
CA VAL A 382 10.53 2.02 -12.73
C VAL A 382 9.56 3.05 -13.32
N LEU A 383 9.90 4.34 -13.28
CA LEU A 383 9.08 5.37 -13.91
C LEU A 383 9.03 5.21 -15.43
N LEU A 384 10.16 4.86 -16.05
CA LEU A 384 10.22 4.56 -17.48
C LEU A 384 9.41 3.31 -17.81
N SER A 385 9.53 2.25 -17.00
CA SER A 385 8.74 1.03 -17.08
C SER A 385 7.24 1.33 -17.10
N GLN A 386 6.77 2.19 -16.20
CA GLN A 386 5.37 2.56 -16.13
C GLN A 386 4.88 3.25 -17.41
N GLN A 387 5.67 4.18 -17.96
CA GLN A 387 5.30 4.85 -19.22
C GLN A 387 5.28 3.87 -20.40
N ILE A 388 6.23 2.94 -20.47
CA ILE A 388 6.24 1.87 -21.49
C ILE A 388 4.95 1.05 -21.41
N VAL A 389 4.54 0.62 -20.21
CA VAL A 389 3.31 -0.14 -20.00
C VAL A 389 2.08 0.69 -20.42
N ASP A 390 2.00 1.96 -20.02
CA ASP A 390 0.86 2.82 -20.37
C ASP A 390 0.72 3.01 -21.89
N TYR A 391 1.82 3.26 -22.61
CA TYR A 391 1.82 3.44 -24.06
C TYR A 391 1.64 2.13 -24.84
N ALA A 392 2.08 0.99 -24.31
CA ALA A 392 1.80 -0.31 -24.91
C ALA A 392 0.31 -0.71 -24.75
N GLU A 393 -0.31 -0.40 -23.62
CA GLU A 393 -1.70 -0.80 -23.33
C GLU A 393 -2.75 0.16 -23.90
N LYS A 394 -2.51 1.49 -23.85
CA LYS A 394 -3.48 2.51 -24.26
C LYS A 394 -3.08 3.11 -25.61
N SER A 395 -4.05 3.39 -26.48
CA SER A 395 -3.83 4.16 -27.70
C SER A 395 -3.63 5.65 -27.37
N ARG A 396 -2.52 5.99 -26.72
CA ARG A 396 -2.12 7.38 -26.49
C ARG A 396 -1.52 7.94 -27.78
N THR A 397 -1.98 9.12 -28.19
CA THR A 397 -1.50 9.86 -29.37
C THR A 397 -0.66 11.07 -28.96
N GLY A 398 0.07 10.97 -27.84
CA GLY A 398 0.82 12.08 -27.24
C GLY A 398 2.33 11.94 -27.41
N ASP A 399 3.06 12.98 -27.00
CA ASP A 399 4.51 12.97 -26.87
C ASP A 399 4.94 12.13 -25.65
N PHE A 400 5.73 11.09 -25.90
CA PHE A 400 6.21 10.18 -24.86
C PHE A 400 7.12 10.92 -23.88
N VAL A 401 8.01 11.77 -24.38
CA VAL A 401 9.02 12.47 -23.58
C VAL A 401 8.35 13.44 -22.60
N SER A 402 7.43 14.29 -23.06
CA SER A 402 6.66 15.18 -22.19
C SER A 402 5.84 14.40 -21.14
N SER A 403 5.23 13.27 -21.54
CA SER A 403 4.50 12.40 -20.60
C SER A 403 5.43 11.81 -19.53
N PHE A 404 6.65 11.40 -19.92
CA PHE A 404 7.66 10.89 -19.01
C PHE A 404 8.18 11.97 -18.05
N ILE A 405 8.52 13.16 -18.54
CA ILE A 405 8.92 14.32 -17.73
C ILE A 405 7.86 14.63 -16.68
N SER A 406 6.60 14.78 -17.09
CA SER A 406 5.49 15.06 -16.18
C SER A 406 5.31 13.96 -15.13
N TYR A 407 5.51 12.70 -15.51
CA TYR A 407 5.42 11.57 -14.59
C TYR A 407 6.57 11.54 -13.57
N VAL A 408 7.80 11.82 -14.01
CA VAL A 408 8.99 11.91 -13.15
C VAL A 408 8.84 13.03 -12.14
N GLU A 409 8.42 14.21 -12.61
CA GLU A 409 8.16 15.35 -11.75
C GLU A 409 7.09 15.04 -10.70
N ASP A 410 5.91 14.52 -11.10
CA ASP A 410 4.84 14.19 -10.15
C ASP A 410 5.31 13.21 -9.08
N ARG A 411 6.03 12.15 -9.47
CA ARG A 411 6.50 11.13 -8.53
C ARG A 411 7.62 11.64 -7.61
N TYR A 412 8.50 12.50 -8.12
CA TYR A 412 9.48 13.20 -7.31
C TYR A 412 8.81 14.10 -6.27
N LEU A 413 7.86 14.94 -6.68
CA LEU A 413 7.15 15.87 -5.80
C LEU A 413 6.30 15.14 -4.74
N VAL A 414 5.72 13.97 -5.06
CA VAL A 414 5.05 13.11 -4.06
C VAL A 414 6.04 12.68 -2.98
N LEU A 415 7.21 12.18 -3.38
CA LEU A 415 8.23 11.72 -2.46
C LEU A 415 8.80 12.86 -1.63
N TYR A 416 9.11 14.01 -2.26
CA TYR A 416 9.57 15.22 -1.57
C TYR A 416 8.57 15.68 -0.50
N SER A 417 7.29 15.81 -0.88
CA SER A 417 6.21 16.19 0.03
C SER A 417 6.05 15.21 1.20
N THR A 418 6.15 13.91 0.91
CA THR A 418 6.11 12.84 1.92
C THR A 418 7.26 12.99 2.90
N ARG A 419 8.49 13.20 2.41
CA ARG A 419 9.69 13.39 3.23
C ARG A 419 9.59 14.63 4.10
N LYS A 420 9.14 15.77 3.54
CA LYS A 420 8.97 17.02 4.28
C LYS A 420 7.91 16.91 5.37
N LEU A 421 6.78 16.27 5.06
CA LEU A 421 5.76 16.02 6.08
C LEU A 421 6.31 15.09 7.18
N ALA A 422 7.03 14.03 6.82
CA ALA A 422 7.63 13.13 7.81
C ALA A 422 8.64 13.83 8.73
N GLU A 423 9.46 14.74 8.19
CA GLU A 423 10.38 15.60 8.96
C GLU A 423 9.61 16.45 9.99
N ILE A 424 8.54 17.11 9.57
CA ILE A 424 7.68 17.94 10.45
C ILE A 424 7.00 17.09 11.53
N LEU A 425 6.54 15.89 11.18
CA LEU A 425 5.85 14.98 12.11
C LEU A 425 6.81 14.21 13.04
N GLY A 426 8.13 14.26 12.80
CA GLY A 426 9.09 13.43 13.52
C GLY A 426 8.97 11.93 13.21
N VAL A 427 8.50 11.59 12.00
CA VAL A 427 8.30 10.22 11.55
C VAL A 427 9.55 9.72 10.85
N ASN A 428 10.13 8.62 11.35
CA ASN A 428 11.17 7.92 10.62
C ASN A 428 10.54 6.95 9.59
N LEU A 429 10.53 7.36 8.32
CA LEU A 429 10.02 6.54 7.21
C LEU A 429 10.86 5.26 6.96
N ASN A 430 12.07 5.19 7.53
CA ASN A 430 13.00 4.07 7.42
C ASN A 430 13.23 3.40 8.78
N ALA A 431 12.22 3.40 9.67
CA ALA A 431 12.36 2.82 11.01
C ALA A 431 12.50 1.29 10.96
N GLY A 432 11.84 0.64 9.99
CA GLY A 432 11.98 -0.80 9.74
C GLY A 432 12.93 -1.10 8.57
N ASN A 433 13.57 -2.26 8.61
CA ASN A 433 14.41 -2.75 7.53
C ASN A 433 13.59 -3.62 6.56
N ILE A 434 13.65 -3.31 5.27
CA ILE A 434 12.98 -4.07 4.22
C ILE A 434 14.02 -4.84 3.41
N ARG A 435 13.85 -6.17 3.33
CA ARG A 435 14.71 -7.06 2.55
C ARG A 435 13.90 -7.78 1.49
N ILE A 436 14.33 -7.68 0.24
CA ILE A 436 13.63 -8.32 -0.88
C ILE A 436 14.56 -9.37 -1.49
N PHE A 437 14.10 -10.61 -1.55
CA PHE A 437 14.82 -11.72 -2.15
C PHE A 437 14.20 -12.09 -3.49
N ARG A 438 15.06 -12.31 -4.48
CA ARG A 438 14.66 -13.02 -5.69
C ARG A 438 14.58 -14.51 -5.36
N GLY A 439 13.40 -15.11 -5.42
CA GLY A 439 13.23 -16.50 -5.02
C GLY A 439 11.84 -17.06 -5.30
N ASP A 440 11.73 -18.39 -5.18
CA ASP A 440 10.46 -19.11 -5.27
C ASP A 440 9.93 -19.37 -3.85
N ALA A 441 8.68 -19.01 -3.59
CA ALA A 441 8.01 -19.20 -2.30
C ALA A 441 7.88 -20.66 -1.84
N THR A 442 8.11 -21.63 -2.74
CA THR A 442 8.17 -23.06 -2.43
C THR A 442 9.50 -23.49 -1.80
N ASN A 443 10.50 -22.62 -1.81
CA ASN A 443 11.77 -22.82 -1.12
C ASN A 443 12.36 -21.49 -0.66
N MET A 444 12.16 -21.18 0.60
CA MET A 444 12.64 -19.98 1.28
C MET A 444 13.85 -20.29 2.17
N ALA A 445 14.80 -21.11 1.72
CA ALA A 445 16.01 -21.49 2.47
C ALA A 445 16.88 -20.30 2.92
N MET A 446 16.78 -19.15 2.24
CA MET A 446 17.44 -17.90 2.66
C MET A 446 16.84 -17.31 3.96
N ILE A 447 15.67 -17.79 4.39
CA ILE A 447 14.97 -17.39 5.62
C ILE A 447 15.08 -18.52 6.64
N LYS A 448 15.59 -18.21 7.82
CA LYS A 448 15.75 -19.16 8.92
C LYS A 448 14.40 -19.58 9.50
N ASP A 449 14.36 -20.79 10.06
CA ASP A 449 13.22 -21.32 10.81
C ASP A 449 12.82 -20.38 11.95
N ASN A 450 11.51 -20.25 12.21
CA ASN A 450 10.95 -19.47 13.31
C ASN A 450 11.52 -18.04 13.42
N LEU A 451 11.78 -17.38 12.29
CA LEU A 451 12.31 -16.01 12.25
C LEU A 451 11.20 -14.95 12.14
N ILE A 452 10.09 -15.27 11.48
CA ILE A 452 9.05 -14.32 11.08
C ILE A 452 7.97 -14.19 12.17
N ASP A 453 7.55 -12.97 12.48
CA ASP A 453 6.53 -12.62 13.48
C ASP A 453 5.11 -12.51 12.91
N GLY A 454 4.96 -12.44 11.59
CA GLY A 454 3.67 -12.50 10.92
C GLY A 454 3.82 -12.62 9.40
N ILE A 455 2.88 -13.28 8.73
CA ILE A 455 2.86 -13.39 7.26
C ILE A 455 1.62 -12.69 6.73
N VAL A 456 1.77 -11.83 5.73
CA VAL A 456 0.65 -11.18 5.03
C VAL A 456 0.91 -11.24 3.54
N THR A 457 -0.08 -11.70 2.77
CA THR A 457 0.09 -11.88 1.32
C THR A 457 -1.21 -11.98 0.56
N SER A 458 -1.12 -11.88 -0.77
CA SER A 458 -2.15 -12.34 -1.70
C SER A 458 -1.48 -13.23 -2.75
N PRO A 459 -1.67 -14.55 -2.69
CA PRO A 459 -1.02 -15.47 -3.62
C PRO A 459 -1.62 -15.32 -5.03
N PRO A 460 -0.88 -15.70 -6.09
CA PRO A 460 -1.46 -15.80 -7.41
C PRO A 460 -2.58 -16.85 -7.41
N TYR A 461 -3.67 -16.60 -8.14
CA TYR A 461 -4.79 -17.55 -8.26
C TYR A 461 -4.54 -18.61 -9.34
N PHE A 462 -5.34 -19.69 -9.37
CA PHE A 462 -5.23 -20.71 -10.41
C PHE A 462 -5.59 -20.19 -11.83
N ASP A 463 -6.42 -19.15 -11.93
CA ASP A 463 -6.68 -18.37 -13.16
C ASP A 463 -5.88 -17.05 -13.13
N ALA A 464 -4.63 -17.10 -12.61
CA ALA A 464 -3.78 -15.93 -12.39
C ALA A 464 -3.70 -15.00 -13.60
N LEU A 465 -3.65 -13.70 -13.29
CA LEU A 465 -3.29 -12.67 -14.26
C LEU A 465 -1.95 -13.01 -14.91
N ASP A 466 -1.80 -12.71 -16.20
CA ASP A 466 -0.54 -12.92 -16.90
C ASP A 466 0.46 -11.80 -16.54
N TYR A 467 1.15 -11.92 -15.40
CA TYR A 467 2.09 -10.89 -14.91
C TYR A 467 3.22 -10.63 -15.92
N ILE A 468 3.69 -11.65 -16.64
CA ILE A 468 4.75 -11.54 -17.66
C ILE A 468 4.18 -10.88 -18.91
N GLY A 469 3.07 -11.40 -19.46
CA GLY A 469 2.44 -10.85 -20.66
C GLY A 469 2.03 -9.39 -20.52
N ASN A 470 1.48 -9.01 -19.36
CA ASN A 470 1.10 -7.63 -19.06
C ASN A 470 2.29 -6.65 -19.02
N ASN A 471 3.49 -7.14 -18.70
CA ASN A 471 4.70 -6.34 -18.60
C ASN A 471 5.71 -6.62 -19.72
N LYS A 472 5.34 -7.44 -20.72
CA LYS A 472 6.27 -8.01 -21.71
C LYS A 472 7.10 -6.96 -22.45
N MET A 473 6.48 -5.85 -22.86
CA MET A 473 7.20 -4.74 -23.51
C MET A 473 8.23 -4.11 -22.58
N SER A 474 7.84 -3.86 -21.33
CA SER A 474 8.79 -3.32 -20.35
C SER A 474 9.90 -4.31 -20.01
N ILE A 475 9.59 -5.61 -19.88
CA ILE A 475 10.59 -6.66 -19.60
C ILE A 475 11.68 -6.66 -20.68
N LEU A 476 11.26 -6.71 -21.96
CA LEU A 476 12.15 -6.73 -23.11
C LEU A 476 13.00 -5.46 -23.23
N ILE A 477 12.38 -4.29 -23.01
CA ILE A 477 13.03 -2.99 -23.18
C ILE A 477 14.01 -2.71 -22.03
N LEU A 478 13.66 -3.05 -20.80
CA LEU A 478 14.55 -2.86 -19.65
C LEU A 478 15.69 -3.89 -19.61
N GLY A 479 15.60 -4.98 -20.39
CA GLY A 479 16.65 -6.00 -20.46
C GLY A 479 16.59 -7.03 -19.34
N ILE A 480 15.43 -7.21 -18.71
CA ILE A 480 15.19 -8.23 -17.67
C ILE A 480 14.61 -9.51 -18.28
N ASP A 481 15.21 -9.95 -19.40
CA ASP A 481 14.67 -11.00 -20.27
C ASP A 481 14.51 -12.36 -19.59
N GLU A 482 15.23 -12.58 -18.50
CA GLU A 482 15.10 -13.77 -17.66
C GLU A 482 13.66 -14.00 -17.20
N ASP A 483 12.86 -12.93 -17.03
CA ASP A 483 11.45 -13.06 -16.67
C ASP A 483 10.61 -13.76 -17.75
N LEU A 484 11.05 -13.74 -19.02
CA LEU A 484 10.38 -14.44 -20.12
C LEU A 484 10.58 -15.95 -20.06
N SER A 485 11.58 -16.44 -19.31
CA SER A 485 11.82 -17.88 -19.14
C SER A 485 10.67 -18.58 -18.41
N TRP A 486 9.85 -17.83 -17.68
CA TRP A 486 8.67 -18.31 -16.97
C TRP A 486 7.42 -18.44 -17.86
N GLU A 487 7.55 -18.19 -19.17
CA GLU A 487 6.49 -18.26 -20.18
C GLU A 487 5.21 -17.49 -19.77
N SER A 488 4.11 -18.20 -19.53
CA SER A 488 2.86 -17.64 -19.01
C SER A 488 2.61 -18.08 -17.56
N THR A 489 1.79 -17.33 -16.82
CA THR A 489 1.37 -17.75 -15.46
C THR A 489 0.63 -19.08 -15.41
N LYS A 490 0.10 -19.58 -16.53
CA LYS A 490 -0.55 -20.90 -16.59
C LYS A 490 0.47 -22.03 -16.66
N GLU A 491 1.59 -21.79 -17.34
CA GLU A 491 2.71 -22.72 -17.40
C GLU A 491 3.58 -22.62 -16.16
N PHE A 492 3.64 -21.45 -15.51
CA PHE A 492 4.45 -21.18 -14.31
C PHE A 492 4.40 -22.25 -13.22
N TYR A 493 3.26 -22.92 -13.02
CA TYR A 493 3.09 -23.98 -12.02
C TYR A 493 3.66 -25.34 -12.45
N GLU A 494 4.13 -25.49 -13.69
CA GLU A 494 4.71 -26.74 -14.16
C GLU A 494 6.00 -27.08 -13.40
N PRO A 495 6.19 -28.37 -13.04
CA PRO A 495 7.37 -28.80 -12.29
C PRO A 495 8.67 -28.67 -13.11
N LYS A 496 8.59 -28.52 -14.44
CA LYS A 496 9.76 -28.36 -15.32
C LYS A 496 10.61 -27.13 -14.93
N TYR A 497 9.97 -26.06 -14.43
CA TYR A 497 10.67 -24.84 -14.00
C TYR A 497 11.44 -25.00 -12.69
N ARG A 498 11.24 -26.12 -11.99
CA ARG A 498 11.93 -26.47 -10.74
C ARG A 498 12.90 -27.63 -10.92
N LYS A 499 13.09 -28.11 -12.15
CA LYS A 499 14.19 -29.02 -12.48
C LYS A 499 15.49 -28.24 -12.43
N GLY A 500 16.38 -28.59 -11.50
CA GLY A 500 17.71 -27.98 -11.42
C GLY A 500 18.50 -28.21 -12.70
N SER A 501 18.52 -27.22 -13.60
CA SER A 501 19.41 -27.20 -14.78
C SER A 501 20.35 -26.00 -14.80
N ASN A 502 20.17 -25.01 -13.91
CA ASN A 502 21.10 -23.90 -13.72
C ASN A 502 21.51 -23.82 -12.25
N GLN A 503 22.81 -23.72 -12.03
CA GLN A 503 23.52 -24.10 -10.82
C GLN A 503 23.34 -23.22 -9.57
N ASP A 504 22.39 -22.27 -9.51
CA ASP A 504 22.42 -21.24 -8.45
C ASP A 504 21.15 -20.96 -7.64
N THR A 505 19.98 -21.58 -7.86
CA THR A 505 18.77 -21.07 -7.14
C THR A 505 17.76 -22.06 -6.56
N LEU A 506 17.72 -23.35 -6.90
CA LEU A 506 16.72 -24.27 -6.31
C LEU A 506 17.30 -25.68 -6.08
N PRO A 507 17.22 -26.24 -4.86
CA PRO A 507 17.68 -27.59 -4.56
C PRO A 507 16.78 -28.62 -5.24
N LEU A 508 17.37 -29.76 -5.65
CA LEU A 508 16.68 -30.94 -6.21
C LEU A 508 15.46 -31.38 -5.37
N THR A 509 15.45 -31.07 -4.09
CA THR A 509 14.42 -31.46 -3.10
C THR A 509 13.02 -30.93 -3.44
N VAL A 510 12.87 -29.73 -4.01
CA VAL A 510 11.52 -29.19 -4.35
C VAL A 510 10.87 -30.00 -5.47
N TYR A 511 11.66 -30.33 -6.50
CA TYR A 511 11.20 -31.13 -7.63
C TYR A 511 10.81 -32.55 -7.21
N GLU A 512 11.60 -33.17 -6.34
CA GLU A 512 11.32 -34.49 -5.78
C GLU A 512 10.07 -34.46 -4.89
N ASN A 513 9.99 -33.50 -3.96
CA ASN A 513 8.86 -33.35 -3.05
C ASN A 513 7.55 -33.13 -3.78
N TYR A 514 7.55 -32.40 -4.90
CA TYR A 514 6.35 -32.16 -5.71
C TYR A 514 5.60 -33.45 -6.10
N PHE A 515 6.32 -34.53 -6.40
CA PHE A 515 5.71 -35.80 -6.79
C PHE A 515 5.23 -36.63 -5.60
N THR A 516 5.70 -36.33 -4.39
CA THR A 516 5.32 -37.03 -3.15
C THR A 516 4.28 -36.27 -2.33
N ILE A 517 3.88 -35.06 -2.74
CA ILE A 517 2.87 -34.26 -2.03
C ILE A 517 1.51 -34.97 -2.03
N ASN A 518 0.97 -35.10 -0.83
CA ASN A 518 -0.43 -35.46 -0.62
C ASN A 518 -1.27 -34.19 -0.52
N LEU A 519 -2.26 -34.07 -1.39
CA LEU A 519 -3.27 -33.00 -1.33
C LEU A 519 -4.43 -33.42 -0.43
N PRO A 520 -5.06 -32.49 0.30
CA PRO A 520 -6.22 -32.81 1.13
C PRO A 520 -7.48 -33.08 0.29
N GLU A 521 -8.52 -33.62 0.92
CA GLU A 521 -9.73 -34.10 0.24
C GLU A 521 -10.42 -33.02 -0.59
N SER A 522 -10.52 -31.78 -0.07
CA SER A 522 -11.12 -30.65 -0.79
C SER A 522 -10.40 -30.34 -2.12
N SER A 523 -9.08 -30.43 -2.11
CA SER A 523 -8.23 -30.23 -3.30
C SER A 523 -8.46 -31.36 -4.31
N MET A 524 -8.49 -32.61 -3.85
CA MET A 524 -8.74 -33.77 -4.70
C MET A 524 -10.13 -33.72 -5.34
N HIS A 525 -11.15 -33.32 -4.57
CA HIS A 525 -12.51 -33.15 -5.06
C HIS A 525 -12.60 -32.10 -6.18
N LEU A 526 -11.95 -30.95 -6.02
CA LEU A 526 -11.89 -29.89 -7.05
C LEU A 526 -11.23 -30.40 -8.34
N ILE A 527 -10.11 -31.13 -8.23
CA ILE A 527 -9.41 -31.71 -9.38
C ILE A 527 -10.31 -32.72 -10.10
N GLU A 528 -10.99 -33.59 -9.35
CA GLU A 528 -11.88 -34.61 -9.91
C GLU A 528 -13.10 -33.98 -10.62
N LEU A 529 -13.71 -32.95 -10.02
CA LEU A 529 -14.80 -32.17 -10.61
C LEU A 529 -14.39 -31.63 -11.99
N LEU A 530 -13.20 -31.04 -12.10
CA LEU A 530 -12.67 -30.51 -13.36
C LEU A 530 -12.42 -31.60 -14.40
N ARG A 531 -11.87 -32.75 -13.99
CA ARG A 531 -11.62 -33.90 -14.88
C ARG A 531 -12.93 -34.47 -15.41
N LYS A 532 -13.92 -34.71 -14.55
CA LYS A 532 -15.26 -35.21 -14.93
C LYS A 532 -15.99 -34.27 -15.89
N SER A 533 -15.70 -32.98 -15.80
CA SER A 533 -16.29 -31.94 -16.64
C SER A 533 -15.56 -31.70 -17.96
N ARG A 534 -14.75 -32.67 -18.42
CA ARG A 534 -13.96 -32.62 -19.66
C ARG A 534 -12.97 -31.45 -19.75
N ARG A 535 -12.58 -30.86 -18.62
CA ARG A 535 -11.61 -29.74 -18.52
C ARG A 535 -10.23 -30.23 -18.09
N ILE A 536 -9.70 -31.24 -18.79
CA ILE A 536 -8.48 -31.95 -18.40
C ILE A 536 -7.27 -31.00 -18.27
N TYR A 537 -7.08 -30.08 -19.22
CA TYR A 537 -6.00 -29.09 -19.15
C TYR A 537 -6.11 -28.21 -17.90
N LYS A 538 -7.31 -27.72 -17.59
CA LYS A 538 -7.54 -26.88 -16.40
C LYS A 538 -7.35 -27.65 -15.10
N ALA A 539 -7.77 -28.92 -15.06
CA ALA A 539 -7.52 -29.80 -13.92
C ALA A 539 -6.01 -29.94 -13.64
N ARG A 540 -5.19 -30.09 -14.70
CA ARG A 540 -3.73 -30.17 -14.58
C ARG A 540 -3.12 -28.87 -14.03
N VAL A 541 -3.55 -27.71 -14.53
CA VAL A 541 -3.09 -26.40 -14.02
C VAL A 541 -3.44 -26.23 -12.54
N VAL A 542 -4.68 -26.57 -12.15
CA VAL A 542 -5.14 -26.49 -10.76
C VAL A 542 -4.39 -27.47 -9.85
N GLU A 543 -4.17 -28.71 -10.29
CA GLU A 543 -3.39 -29.69 -9.53
C GLU A 543 -1.96 -29.21 -9.29
N ASN A 544 -1.31 -28.68 -10.33
CA ASN A 544 0.03 -28.12 -10.22
C ASN A 544 0.07 -26.95 -9.23
N TYR A 545 -0.89 -26.03 -9.34
CA TYR A 545 -1.04 -24.89 -8.45
C TYR A 545 -1.19 -25.33 -6.99
N LEU A 546 -2.09 -26.27 -6.69
CA LEU A 546 -2.35 -26.75 -5.33
C LEU A 546 -1.12 -27.42 -4.72
N LYS A 547 -0.36 -28.20 -5.50
CA LYS A 547 0.90 -28.79 -5.05
C LYS A 547 1.96 -27.71 -4.75
N MET A 548 2.09 -26.70 -5.60
CA MET A 548 3.01 -25.58 -5.35
C MET A 548 2.61 -24.78 -4.10
N MET A 549 1.33 -24.45 -3.96
CA MET A 549 0.81 -23.76 -2.77
C MET A 549 1.04 -24.57 -1.50
N LYS A 550 0.90 -25.89 -1.55
CA LYS A 550 1.19 -26.78 -0.42
C LYS A 550 2.63 -26.65 0.08
N LEU A 551 3.61 -26.67 -0.83
CA LEU A 551 5.02 -26.44 -0.49
C LEU A 551 5.26 -25.05 0.09
N SER A 552 4.62 -24.03 -0.50
CA SER A 552 4.73 -22.68 0.02
C SER A 552 4.13 -22.54 1.43
N PHE A 553 3.00 -23.20 1.71
CA PHE A 553 2.44 -23.28 3.05
C PHE A 553 3.41 -23.96 4.04
N GLU A 554 4.08 -25.04 3.64
CA GLU A 554 5.06 -25.72 4.48
C GLU A 554 6.27 -24.83 4.80
N GLU A 555 6.78 -24.09 3.82
CA GLU A 555 7.84 -23.11 4.04
C GLU A 555 7.37 -21.93 4.90
N CYS A 556 6.15 -21.42 4.69
CA CYS A 556 5.54 -20.41 5.54
C CYS A 556 5.41 -20.91 6.98
N TYR A 557 5.00 -22.17 7.17
CA TYR A 557 4.91 -22.80 8.48
C TYR A 557 6.29 -22.90 9.12
N ARG A 558 7.32 -23.33 8.39
CA ARG A 558 8.70 -23.43 8.90
C ARG A 558 9.24 -22.08 9.40
N VAL A 559 9.09 -21.01 8.62
CA VAL A 559 9.68 -19.70 8.93
C VAL A 559 8.89 -18.89 9.96
N LEU A 560 7.59 -19.11 10.10
CA LEU A 560 6.75 -18.40 11.07
C LEU A 560 7.08 -18.85 12.50
N LYS A 561 7.14 -17.92 13.45
CA LYS A 561 7.25 -18.23 14.89
C LYS A 561 5.95 -18.87 15.41
N LYS A 562 6.06 -19.63 16.49
CA LYS A 562 4.91 -20.23 17.19
C LYS A 562 3.91 -19.15 17.64
N ASP A 563 2.62 -19.46 17.60
CA ASP A 563 1.51 -18.62 18.06
C ASP A 563 1.32 -17.30 17.25
N ARG A 564 2.07 -17.12 16.16
CA ARG A 564 1.96 -15.98 15.24
C ARG A 564 0.99 -16.25 14.09
N TYR A 565 0.57 -15.18 13.43
CA TYR A 565 -0.49 -15.21 12.44
C TYR A 565 0.01 -15.20 10.99
N TYR A 566 -0.77 -15.85 10.12
CA TYR A 566 -0.63 -15.77 8.67
C TYR A 566 -1.98 -15.35 8.07
N LEU A 567 -2.00 -14.15 7.49
CA LEU A 567 -3.14 -13.55 6.79
C LEU A 567 -2.97 -13.70 5.28
N MET A 568 -3.94 -14.33 4.63
CA MET A 568 -3.93 -14.58 3.19
C MET A 568 -5.18 -13.98 2.54
N VAL A 569 -4.99 -12.98 1.68
CA VAL A 569 -6.06 -12.33 0.90
C VAL A 569 -6.31 -13.13 -0.37
N ILE A 570 -7.53 -13.64 -0.54
CA ILE A 570 -7.91 -14.51 -1.65
C ILE A 570 -9.27 -14.15 -2.26
N SER A 571 -9.43 -14.38 -3.56
CA SER A 571 -10.72 -14.29 -4.24
C SER A 571 -11.69 -15.34 -3.68
N LYS A 572 -12.88 -14.91 -3.29
CA LYS A 572 -13.89 -15.79 -2.68
C LYS A 572 -14.36 -16.87 -3.66
N ARG A 573 -14.66 -16.48 -4.91
CA ARG A 573 -15.37 -17.31 -5.89
C ARG A 573 -14.84 -17.12 -7.31
N HIS A 574 -14.67 -18.24 -8.00
CA HIS A 574 -14.51 -18.26 -9.46
C HIS A 574 -15.74 -18.91 -10.09
N SER A 575 -16.37 -18.19 -11.02
CA SER A 575 -17.47 -18.70 -11.81
C SER A 575 -16.95 -19.36 -13.09
N TRP A 576 -17.30 -20.61 -13.30
CA TRP A 576 -16.89 -21.40 -14.46
C TRP A 576 -18.08 -22.05 -15.15
N ILE A 577 -18.13 -21.98 -16.49
CA ILE A 577 -19.15 -22.69 -17.27
C ILE A 577 -18.79 -24.17 -17.40
N VAL A 578 -19.33 -25.01 -16.54
CA VAL A 578 -19.09 -26.45 -16.49
C VAL A 578 -20.32 -27.16 -17.06
N ASN A 579 -20.15 -27.94 -18.13
CA ASN A 579 -21.25 -28.66 -18.81
C ASN A 579 -22.45 -27.76 -19.19
N GLY A 580 -22.19 -26.51 -19.59
CA GLY A 580 -23.22 -25.55 -19.99
C GLY A 580 -23.96 -24.87 -18.82
N LYS A 581 -23.58 -25.15 -17.57
CA LYS A 581 -24.08 -24.47 -16.37
C LYS A 581 -22.97 -23.68 -15.70
N GLU A 582 -23.33 -22.56 -15.09
CA GLU A 582 -22.42 -21.79 -14.26
C GLU A 582 -22.22 -22.53 -12.93
N GLU A 583 -21.00 -23.01 -12.69
CA GLU A 583 -20.58 -23.59 -11.42
C GLU A 583 -19.71 -22.57 -10.69
N ILE A 584 -20.04 -22.33 -9.42
CA ILE A 584 -19.31 -21.41 -8.55
C ILE A 584 -18.36 -22.23 -7.69
N ILE A 585 -17.06 -21.95 -7.82
CA ILE A 585 -16.02 -22.62 -7.02
C ILE A 585 -15.56 -21.68 -5.93
N GLU A 586 -15.74 -22.10 -4.69
CA GLU A 586 -15.23 -21.40 -3.52
C GLU A 586 -13.77 -21.80 -3.28
N THR A 587 -12.84 -20.90 -3.64
CA THR A 587 -11.39 -21.15 -3.48
C THR A 587 -10.98 -21.13 -2.01
N SER A 588 -11.69 -20.34 -1.20
CA SER A 588 -11.41 -20.10 0.21
C SER A 588 -11.41 -21.37 1.06
N PRO A 589 -12.43 -22.24 1.01
CA PRO A 589 -12.40 -23.54 1.67
C PRO A 589 -11.23 -24.44 1.25
N VAL A 590 -10.88 -24.46 -0.04
CA VAL A 590 -9.81 -25.32 -0.57
C VAL A 590 -8.44 -24.89 -0.04
N LEU A 591 -8.14 -23.59 -0.08
CA LEU A 591 -6.88 -23.06 0.47
C LEU A 591 -6.84 -23.13 2.00
N ALA A 592 -7.98 -22.98 2.68
CA ALA A 592 -8.08 -23.17 4.12
C ALA A 592 -7.71 -24.60 4.54
N ASP A 593 -8.23 -25.61 3.83
CA ASP A 593 -7.91 -27.01 4.07
C ASP A 593 -6.45 -27.35 3.70
N LEU A 594 -5.92 -26.73 2.63
CA LEU A 594 -4.51 -26.85 2.25
C LEU A 594 -3.57 -26.31 3.35
N GLY A 595 -3.86 -25.13 3.90
CA GLY A 595 -3.13 -24.56 5.03
C GLY A 595 -3.20 -25.44 6.28
N ARG A 596 -4.37 -26.00 6.60
CA ARG A 596 -4.53 -26.97 7.69
C ARG A 596 -3.67 -28.21 7.50
N SER A 597 -3.63 -28.75 6.28
CA SER A 597 -2.80 -29.91 5.95
C SER A 597 -1.29 -29.64 6.10
N ALA A 598 -0.86 -28.38 6.09
CA ALA A 598 0.52 -27.96 6.35
C ALA A 598 0.83 -27.69 7.84
N GLY A 599 -0.17 -27.82 8.73
CA GLY A 599 -0.01 -27.66 10.16
C GLY A 599 -0.61 -26.39 10.74
N PHE A 600 -1.13 -25.47 9.93
CA PHE A 600 -1.77 -24.25 10.43
C PHE A 600 -3.15 -24.52 11.04
N LYS A 601 -3.53 -23.71 12.02
CA LYS A 601 -4.91 -23.60 12.50
C LYS A 601 -5.60 -22.42 11.83
N LEU A 602 -6.70 -22.66 11.10
CA LEU A 602 -7.58 -21.57 10.67
C LEU A 602 -8.35 -21.03 11.87
N VAL A 603 -8.17 -19.76 12.19
CA VAL A 603 -8.80 -19.08 13.34
C VAL A 603 -10.15 -18.51 12.96
N TYR A 604 -10.22 -17.73 11.88
CA TYR A 604 -11.45 -17.19 11.30
C TYR A 604 -11.22 -16.71 9.86
N VAL A 605 -12.31 -16.37 9.17
CA VAL A 605 -12.31 -15.76 7.84
C VAL A 605 -12.92 -14.36 7.96
N ILE A 606 -12.30 -13.37 7.33
CA ILE A 606 -12.87 -12.03 7.20
C ILE A 606 -13.36 -11.87 5.76
N GLU A 607 -14.64 -11.55 5.58
CA GLU A 607 -15.18 -11.22 4.26
C GLU A 607 -14.89 -9.75 3.93
N HIS A 608 -14.52 -9.47 2.69
CA HIS A 608 -14.22 -8.13 2.18
C HIS A 608 -14.81 -7.95 0.77
N GLY A 609 -15.80 -7.08 0.60
CA GLY A 609 -16.25 -6.64 -0.72
C GLY A 609 -15.26 -5.65 -1.35
N LEU A 610 -15.03 -5.80 -2.65
CA LEU A 610 -14.24 -4.83 -3.41
C LEU A 610 -15.07 -3.56 -3.63
N SER A 611 -14.43 -2.39 -3.53
CA SER A 611 -15.12 -1.11 -3.69
C SER A 611 -15.79 -0.97 -5.07
N LYS A 612 -16.80 -0.10 -5.17
CA LYS A 612 -17.59 0.16 -6.39
C LYS A 612 -16.78 0.54 -7.64
N ALA A 613 -15.50 0.91 -7.50
CA ALA A 613 -14.62 1.18 -8.64
C ALA A 613 -14.22 -0.09 -9.44
N ASP A 614 -14.44 -1.29 -8.87
CA ASP A 614 -14.11 -2.59 -9.46
C ASP A 614 -15.36 -3.42 -9.85
N GLU A 615 -16.56 -2.79 -9.92
CA GLU A 615 -17.80 -3.42 -10.40
C GLU A 615 -17.59 -3.99 -11.83
N GLY A 616 -17.34 -5.30 -11.89
CA GLY A 616 -17.12 -6.04 -13.14
C GLY A 616 -16.09 -7.16 -13.08
N LYS A 617 -15.27 -7.27 -12.01
CA LYS A 617 -14.31 -8.38 -11.84
C LYS A 617 -14.21 -8.81 -10.38
N ILE A 618 -14.89 -9.92 -10.05
CA ILE A 618 -14.89 -10.62 -8.73
C ILE A 618 -15.51 -9.75 -7.63
N GLY A 619 -16.70 -10.13 -7.14
CA GLY A 619 -17.46 -9.27 -6.23
C GLY A 619 -17.05 -9.29 -4.75
N VAL A 620 -16.26 -10.27 -4.30
CA VAL A 620 -15.89 -10.46 -2.88
C VAL A 620 -14.54 -11.18 -2.75
N GLU A 621 -13.69 -10.71 -1.85
CA GLU A 621 -12.46 -11.37 -1.36
C GLU A 621 -12.67 -11.90 0.07
N ASP A 622 -12.00 -12.99 0.39
CA ASP A 622 -11.89 -13.52 1.75
C ASP A 622 -10.44 -13.32 2.24
N ILE A 623 -10.29 -13.01 3.52
CA ILE A 623 -9.00 -13.00 4.21
C ILE A 623 -9.00 -14.19 5.17
N LEU A 624 -8.21 -15.21 4.83
CA LEU A 624 -8.00 -16.36 5.71
C LEU A 624 -7.00 -15.98 6.81
N VAL A 625 -7.40 -16.16 8.07
CA VAL A 625 -6.53 -15.91 9.23
C VAL A 625 -6.10 -17.25 9.82
N PHE A 626 -4.85 -17.61 9.58
CA PHE A 626 -4.20 -18.79 10.14
C PHE A 626 -3.33 -18.42 11.35
N GLN A 627 -3.08 -19.41 12.20
CA GLN A 627 -2.11 -19.35 13.29
C GLN A 627 -1.23 -20.61 13.27
N LYS A 628 0.07 -20.46 13.54
CA LYS A 628 1.01 -21.59 13.71
C LYS A 628 0.95 -22.18 15.10
#